data_AF-A0A927KWI3-F1
#
_entry.id   AF-A0A927KWI3-F1
#
_cell.length_a   1.000
_cell.length_b   1.000
_cell.length_c   1.000
_cell.angle_alpha   90.00
_cell.angle_beta   90.00
_cell.angle_gamma   90.00
#
_symmetry.space_group_name_H-M   'P 1'
#
loop_
_entity.id
_entity.type
_entity.pdbx_description
1 polymer ?
#
loop_
_entity_poly.entity_id
_entity_poly.type
_entity_poly.pdbx_seq_one_letter_code
_entity_poly.pdbx_strand_id
1 'polypeptide(L)'
;MSTAHTTSMEDVIPQHGEDERKVNVARYAVLLLVACVIGLISNWVGTGTSPLTALPGMVVLYLLSVAGIVMARFIPLSLPGVAWTSLLAILVTVPAIPGSAWVLAQVEALNFLALATPALAYGGLALTKGEFDIARRSGWKIVIVAICVMFGTYIGSVIIADISLRLTGM
;
A
#
# COMPACT_ATOMS: atom_id res chain seq x y z
N MET A 1 22.81 29.31 35.37
CA MET A 1 21.88 30.12 34.59
C MET A 1 21.81 29.53 33.19
N SER A 2 20.69 28.88 32.88
CA SER A 2 20.20 28.43 31.56
C SER A 2 21.18 27.78 30.56
N THR A 3 21.24 26.44 30.59
CA THR A 3 21.51 25.63 29.39
C THR A 3 20.27 24.80 29.11
N ALA A 4 19.37 25.35 28.29
CA ALA A 4 18.24 24.63 27.75
C ALA A 4 18.79 23.52 26.82
N HIS A 5 18.87 22.30 27.34
CA HIS A 5 18.93 21.11 26.52
C HIS A 5 17.68 21.08 25.64
N THR A 6 17.84 21.45 24.37
CA THR A 6 16.94 21.05 23.30
C THR A 6 16.93 19.53 23.26
N THR A 7 15.97 18.91 23.95
CA THR A 7 15.56 17.54 23.67
C THR A 7 15.15 17.50 22.20
N SER A 8 16.05 16.98 21.36
CA SER A 8 15.74 16.85 19.93
C SER A 8 14.55 15.92 19.79
N MET A 9 13.55 16.32 19.00
CA MET A 9 12.37 15.52 18.66
C MET A 9 12.71 14.21 17.92
N GLU A 10 14.01 13.94 17.69
CA GLU A 10 14.53 12.72 17.07
C GLU A 10 14.57 11.52 18.04
N ASP A 11 14.69 11.73 19.35
CA ASP A 11 14.82 10.63 20.34
C ASP A 11 13.49 9.93 20.70
N VAL A 12 12.35 10.44 20.22
CA VAL A 12 11.01 9.90 20.54
C VAL A 12 10.48 8.97 19.44
N ILE A 13 11.16 8.85 18.30
CA ILE A 13 10.74 7.96 17.22
C ILE A 13 11.47 6.63 17.37
N PRO A 14 10.79 5.54 17.80
CA PRO A 14 11.38 4.22 17.72
C PRO A 14 11.73 3.91 16.27
N GLN A 15 13.03 3.92 15.94
CA GLN A 15 13.59 3.46 14.68
C GLN A 15 13.52 1.92 14.62
N HIS A 16 12.30 1.36 14.67
CA HIS A 16 12.09 -0.07 14.43
C HIS A 16 11.52 -0.24 13.02
N GLY A 17 12.36 0.00 12.01
CA GLY A 17 12.13 -0.60 10.70
C GLY A 17 12.32 -2.10 10.87
N GLU A 18 11.24 -2.88 10.72
CA GLU A 18 11.41 -4.33 10.64
C GLU A 18 12.34 -4.62 9.46
N ASP A 19 13.50 -5.17 9.78
CA ASP A 19 14.55 -5.50 8.82
C ASP A 19 13.99 -6.61 7.91
N GLU A 20 13.42 -6.23 6.75
CA GLU A 20 12.68 -7.14 5.86
C GLU A 20 13.51 -8.37 5.45
N ARG A 21 14.84 -8.29 5.54
CA ARG A 21 15.76 -9.42 5.32
C ARG A 21 15.67 -10.54 6.36
N LYS A 22 15.22 -10.26 7.59
CA LYS A 22 15.04 -11.27 8.67
C LYS A 22 13.59 -11.74 8.80
N VAL A 23 12.77 -11.44 7.80
CA VAL A 23 11.36 -11.81 7.79
C VAL A 23 11.17 -13.31 7.62
N ASN A 24 10.48 -13.92 8.59
CA ASN A 24 9.93 -15.26 8.45
C ASN A 24 8.80 -15.24 7.42
N VAL A 25 9.13 -15.62 6.18
CA VAL A 25 8.19 -15.66 5.03
C VAL A 25 6.90 -16.38 5.41
N ALA A 26 6.98 -17.46 6.18
CA ALA A 26 5.81 -18.19 6.67
C ALA A 26 4.87 -17.32 7.54
N ARG A 27 5.40 -16.48 8.43
CA ARG A 27 4.59 -15.59 9.28
C ARG A 27 3.87 -14.54 8.44
N TYR A 28 4.56 -13.95 7.47
CA TYR A 28 3.97 -12.92 6.61
C TYR A 28 2.99 -13.52 5.61
N ALA A 29 3.26 -14.73 5.10
CA ALA A 29 2.30 -15.46 4.27
C ALA A 29 1.00 -15.75 5.04
N VAL A 30 1.07 -16.04 6.34
CA VAL A 30 -0.12 -16.18 7.21
C VAL A 30 -0.81 -14.83 7.41
N LEU A 31 -0.07 -13.76 7.71
CA LEU A 31 -0.65 -12.41 7.86
C LEU A 31 -1.33 -11.92 6.56
N LEU A 32 -0.71 -12.17 5.40
CA LEU A 32 -1.29 -11.89 4.09
C LEU A 32 -2.56 -12.70 3.86
N LEU A 33 -2.59 -13.97 4.27
CA LEU A 33 -3.78 -14.81 4.13
C LEU A 33 -4.92 -14.25 4.96
N VAL A 34 -4.66 -13.82 6.21
CA VAL A 34 -5.64 -13.14 7.04
C VAL A 34 -6.13 -11.85 6.36
N ALA A 35 -5.23 -11.06 5.80
CA ALA A 35 -5.59 -9.84 5.05
C ALA A 35 -6.46 -10.16 3.82
N CYS A 36 -6.18 -11.24 3.09
CA CYS A 36 -7.00 -11.70 1.97
C CYS A 36 -8.41 -12.11 2.39
N VAL A 37 -8.56 -12.79 3.54
CA VAL A 37 -9.88 -13.16 4.08
C VAL A 37 -10.68 -11.90 4.45
N ILE A 38 -10.06 -10.98 5.18
CA ILE A 38 -10.68 -9.70 5.55
C ILE A 38 -11.00 -8.88 4.29
N GLY A 39 -10.12 -8.92 3.28
CA GLY A 39 -10.30 -8.27 1.99
C GLY A 39 -11.50 -8.84 1.21
N LEU A 40 -11.69 -10.16 1.19
CA LEU A 40 -12.85 -10.80 0.55
C LEU A 40 -14.17 -10.39 1.22
N ILE A 41 -14.19 -10.38 2.54
CA ILE A 41 -15.36 -9.90 3.32
C ILE A 41 -15.61 -8.43 2.98
N SER A 42 -14.57 -7.62 2.91
CA SER A 42 -14.68 -6.19 2.62
C SER A 42 -15.16 -5.92 1.19
N ASN A 43 -14.70 -6.72 0.21
CA ASN A 43 -15.18 -6.66 -1.16
C ASN A 43 -16.66 -7.01 -1.25
N TRP A 44 -17.10 -8.03 -0.52
CA TRP A 44 -18.50 -8.43 -0.48
C TRP A 44 -19.39 -7.36 0.15
N VAL A 45 -18.97 -6.78 1.28
CA VAL A 45 -19.68 -5.68 1.95
C VAL A 45 -19.70 -4.42 1.09
N GLY A 46 -18.60 -4.11 0.39
CA GLY A 46 -18.46 -2.88 -0.39
C GLY A 46 -19.12 -2.90 -1.77
N THR A 47 -19.30 -4.09 -2.38
CA THR A 47 -19.82 -4.21 -3.76
C THR A 47 -21.01 -5.14 -3.92
N GLY A 48 -21.31 -5.98 -2.93
CA GLY A 48 -22.30 -7.05 -3.04
C GLY A 48 -21.83 -8.28 -3.85
N THR A 49 -20.63 -8.23 -4.45
CA THR A 49 -20.07 -9.33 -5.24
C THR A 49 -19.82 -10.56 -4.37
N SER A 50 -20.27 -11.73 -4.82
CA SER A 50 -20.13 -12.95 -4.02
C SER A 50 -18.65 -13.25 -3.72
N PRO A 51 -18.30 -13.67 -2.48
CA PRO A 51 -16.91 -14.00 -2.15
C PRO A 51 -16.34 -15.12 -3.02
N LEU A 52 -17.18 -16.04 -3.51
CA LEU A 52 -16.78 -17.16 -4.36
C LEU A 52 -16.34 -16.70 -5.76
N THR A 53 -16.98 -15.68 -6.33
CA THR A 53 -16.58 -15.11 -7.62
C THR A 53 -15.32 -14.25 -7.53
N ALA A 54 -15.08 -13.62 -6.37
CA ALA A 54 -13.90 -12.79 -6.12
C ALA A 54 -12.67 -13.59 -5.64
N LEU A 55 -12.89 -14.84 -5.19
CA LEU A 55 -11.85 -15.74 -4.69
C LEU A 55 -10.69 -15.97 -5.67
N PRO A 56 -10.92 -16.30 -6.97
CA PRO A 56 -9.81 -16.53 -7.90
C PRO A 56 -8.91 -15.30 -8.05
N GLY A 57 -9.48 -14.09 -8.13
CA GLY A 57 -8.71 -12.84 -8.15
C GLY A 57 -7.90 -12.66 -6.86
N MET A 58 -8.48 -12.97 -5.71
CA MET A 58 -7.80 -12.83 -4.42
C MET A 58 -6.62 -13.80 -4.28
N VAL A 59 -6.76 -15.03 -4.78
CA VAL A 59 -5.68 -16.01 -4.81
C VAL A 59 -4.53 -15.52 -5.67
N VAL A 60 -4.81 -14.92 -6.82
CA VAL A 60 -3.76 -14.34 -7.68
C VAL A 60 -3.02 -13.21 -6.96
N LEU A 61 -3.75 -12.29 -6.31
CA LEU A 61 -3.12 -11.22 -5.52
C LEU A 61 -2.26 -11.79 -4.37
N TYR A 62 -2.76 -12.79 -3.66
CA TYR A 62 -2.02 -13.46 -2.58
C TYR A 62 -0.69 -14.07 -3.08
N LEU A 63 -0.74 -14.81 -4.20
CA LEU A 63 0.45 -15.44 -4.78
C LEU A 63 1.48 -14.41 -5.23
N LEU A 64 1.04 -13.31 -5.85
CA LEU A 64 1.92 -12.20 -6.25
C LEU A 64 2.55 -11.52 -5.03
N SER A 65 1.79 -11.32 -3.95
CA SER A 65 2.30 -10.75 -2.71
C SER A 65 3.34 -11.64 -2.04
N VAL A 66 3.09 -12.95 -1.96
CA VAL A 66 4.06 -13.91 -1.41
C VAL A 66 5.32 -13.97 -2.28
N ALA A 67 5.17 -14.02 -3.60
CA ALA A 67 6.30 -14.02 -4.53
C ALA A 67 7.17 -12.75 -4.38
N GLY A 68 6.55 -11.58 -4.20
CA GLY A 68 7.30 -10.33 -4.01
C GLY A 68 8.09 -10.30 -2.70
N ILE A 69 7.53 -10.81 -1.59
CA ILE A 69 8.26 -10.93 -0.32
C ILE A 69 9.42 -11.92 -0.44
N VAL A 70 9.21 -13.05 -1.12
CA VAL A 70 10.28 -14.02 -1.38
C VAL A 70 11.39 -13.36 -2.20
N MET A 71 11.03 -12.62 -3.25
CA MET A 71 11.99 -11.96 -4.13
C MET A 71 12.78 -10.85 -3.43
N ALA A 72 12.13 -10.08 -2.54
CA ALA A 72 12.77 -9.08 -1.69
C ALA A 72 13.83 -9.68 -0.76
N ARG A 73 13.69 -10.96 -0.37
CA ARG A 73 14.67 -11.66 0.47
C ARG A 73 15.88 -12.15 -0.32
N PHE A 74 15.70 -12.58 -1.57
CA PHE A 74 16.78 -13.13 -2.40
C PHE A 74 17.63 -12.04 -3.07
N ILE A 75 17.03 -10.89 -3.39
CA ILE A 75 17.72 -9.83 -4.13
C ILE A 75 18.27 -8.79 -3.14
N PRO A 76 19.58 -8.49 -3.16
CA PRO A 76 20.21 -7.62 -2.16
C PRO A 76 19.93 -6.13 -2.35
N LEU A 77 18.99 -5.75 -3.22
CA LEU A 77 18.57 -4.36 -3.43
C LEU A 77 17.72 -3.88 -2.25
N SER A 78 17.97 -2.67 -1.76
CA SER A 78 17.24 -2.04 -0.64
C SER A 78 15.82 -1.59 -1.01
N LEU A 79 15.10 -2.36 -1.82
CA LEU A 79 13.73 -2.10 -2.19
C LEU A 79 12.79 -2.80 -1.19
N PRO A 80 11.78 -2.11 -0.65
CA PRO A 80 10.84 -2.72 0.27
C PRO A 80 10.04 -3.82 -0.42
N GLY A 81 9.56 -4.81 0.34
CA GLY A 81 8.80 -5.94 -0.20
C GLY A 81 7.60 -5.50 -1.05
N VAL A 82 6.93 -4.42 -0.63
CA VAL A 82 5.82 -3.80 -1.37
C VAL A 82 6.23 -3.37 -2.79
N ALA A 83 7.44 -2.82 -2.97
CA ALA A 83 7.94 -2.44 -4.30
C ALA A 83 8.13 -3.66 -5.21
N TRP A 84 8.65 -4.77 -4.66
CA TRP A 84 8.77 -6.03 -5.39
C TRP A 84 7.41 -6.63 -5.77
N THR A 85 6.43 -6.57 -4.86
CA THR A 85 5.07 -7.05 -5.17
C THR A 85 4.41 -6.22 -6.29
N SER A 86 4.58 -4.89 -6.27
CA SER A 86 4.05 -4.02 -7.33
C SER A 86 4.73 -4.28 -8.67
N LEU A 87 6.05 -4.45 -8.69
CA LEU A 87 6.79 -4.76 -9.91
C LEU A 87 6.34 -6.10 -10.53
N LEU A 88 6.16 -7.14 -9.72
CA LEU A 88 5.65 -8.43 -10.19
C LEU A 88 4.21 -8.35 -10.69
N ALA A 89 3.35 -7.60 -9.99
CA ALA A 89 1.98 -7.39 -10.43
C ALA A 89 1.93 -6.67 -11.79
N ILE A 90 2.73 -5.62 -11.98
CA ILE A 90 2.86 -4.94 -13.27
C ILE A 90 3.36 -5.91 -14.34
N LEU A 91 4.42 -6.67 -14.05
CA LEU A 91 4.99 -7.60 -15.02
C LEU A 91 3.94 -8.60 -15.52
N VAL A 92 3.19 -9.24 -14.61
CA VAL A 92 2.17 -10.25 -14.96
C VAL A 92 0.95 -9.65 -15.68
N THR A 93 0.67 -8.36 -15.47
CA THR A 93 -0.48 -7.68 -16.09
C THR A 93 -0.17 -7.04 -17.44
N VAL A 94 1.11 -6.98 -17.84
CA VAL A 94 1.51 -6.47 -19.16
C VAL A 94 0.97 -7.38 -20.28
N PRO A 95 0.34 -6.81 -21.32
CA PRO A 95 -0.31 -7.58 -22.40
C PRO A 95 0.65 -8.45 -23.22
N ALA A 96 1.96 -8.18 -23.16
CA ALA A 96 2.99 -9.00 -23.82
C ALA A 96 3.20 -10.38 -23.14
N ILE A 97 2.69 -10.59 -21.92
CA ILE A 97 2.85 -11.85 -21.18
C ILE A 97 1.67 -12.79 -21.44
N PRO A 98 1.91 -14.06 -21.82
CA PRO A 98 0.85 -15.05 -21.97
C PRO A 98 0.15 -15.28 -20.63
N GLY A 99 -1.18 -15.09 -20.60
CA GLY A 99 -2.00 -15.24 -19.38
C GLY A 99 -2.40 -13.93 -18.69
N SER A 100 -1.88 -12.79 -19.13
CA SER A 100 -2.24 -11.45 -18.59
C SER A 100 -3.75 -11.18 -18.64
N ALA A 101 -4.41 -11.46 -19.77
CA ALA A 101 -5.86 -11.26 -19.92
C ALA A 101 -6.70 -12.07 -18.92
N TRP A 102 -6.28 -13.30 -18.60
CA TRP A 102 -6.96 -14.12 -17.61
C TRP A 102 -6.79 -13.53 -16.20
N VAL A 103 -5.57 -13.11 -15.84
CA VAL A 103 -5.29 -12.46 -14.55
C VAL A 103 -6.12 -11.19 -14.38
N LEU A 104 -6.16 -10.33 -15.40
CA LEU A 104 -6.96 -9.10 -15.38
C LEU A 104 -8.44 -9.41 -15.14
N ALA A 105 -9.01 -10.37 -15.88
CA ALA A 105 -10.42 -10.75 -15.75
C ALA A 105 -10.76 -11.28 -14.35
N GLN A 106 -9.84 -11.99 -13.68
CA GLN A 106 -10.08 -12.47 -12.31
C GLN A 106 -9.98 -11.34 -11.28
N VAL A 107 -9.08 -10.38 -11.48
CA VAL A 107 -8.88 -9.25 -10.56
C VAL A 107 -9.99 -8.20 -10.72
N GLU A 108 -10.65 -8.13 -11.87
CA GLU A 108 -11.77 -7.20 -12.12
C GLU A 108 -12.97 -7.42 -11.17
N ALA A 109 -13.15 -8.64 -10.66
CA ALA A 109 -14.16 -8.96 -9.65
C ALA A 109 -13.84 -8.36 -8.25
N LEU A 110 -12.66 -7.76 -8.08
CA LEU A 110 -12.21 -7.14 -6.84
C LEU A 110 -12.23 -5.61 -6.95
N ASN A 111 -12.85 -4.96 -5.97
CA ASN A 111 -12.78 -3.53 -5.83
C ASN A 111 -11.63 -3.12 -4.88
N PHE A 112 -10.58 -2.53 -5.44
CA PHE A 112 -9.41 -2.08 -4.68
C PHE A 112 -9.74 -1.07 -3.57
N LEU A 113 -10.77 -0.24 -3.73
CA LEU A 113 -11.20 0.69 -2.67
C LEU A 113 -11.79 -0.06 -1.46
N ALA A 114 -12.56 -1.13 -1.72
CA ALA A 114 -13.10 -1.99 -0.67
C ALA A 114 -11.96 -2.73 0.06
N LEU A 115 -10.94 -3.18 -0.67
CA LEU A 115 -9.74 -3.81 -0.10
C LEU A 115 -8.87 -2.84 0.73
N ALA A 116 -8.85 -1.55 0.39
CA ALA A 116 -8.11 -0.53 1.15
C ALA A 116 -8.76 -0.24 2.51
N THR A 117 -10.07 -0.47 2.65
CA THR A 117 -10.84 -0.09 3.85
C THR A 117 -10.33 -0.76 5.14
N PRO A 118 -10.09 -2.08 5.20
CA PRO A 118 -9.51 -2.73 6.38
C PRO A 118 -8.12 -2.26 6.72
N ALA A 119 -7.29 -1.97 5.71
CA ALA A 119 -5.94 -1.48 5.92
C ALA A 119 -5.95 -0.10 6.56
N LEU A 120 -6.82 0.80 6.08
CA LEU A 120 -7.01 2.13 6.67
C LEU A 120 -7.63 2.06 8.07
N ALA A 121 -8.60 1.15 8.30
CA ALA A 121 -9.18 0.92 9.61
C ALA A 121 -8.15 0.41 10.62
N TYR A 122 -7.32 -0.58 10.23
CA TYR A 122 -6.21 -1.06 11.05
C TYR A 122 -5.18 0.04 11.31
N GLY A 123 -4.83 0.83 10.29
CA GLY A 123 -3.92 1.97 10.44
C GLY A 123 -4.45 3.01 11.43
N GLY A 124 -5.76 3.30 11.41
CA GLY A 124 -6.40 4.17 12.38
C GLY A 124 -6.47 3.60 13.80
N LEU A 125 -6.74 2.29 13.94
CA LEU A 125 -6.78 1.59 15.22
C LEU A 125 -5.38 1.39 15.84
N ALA A 126 -4.33 1.36 15.01
CA ALA A 126 -2.95 1.19 15.44
C ALA A 126 -2.31 2.48 15.99
N LEU A 127 -2.99 3.63 15.89
CA LEU A 127 -2.51 4.89 16.45
C LEU A 127 -2.49 4.83 17.99
N THR A 128 -1.35 5.18 18.59
CA THR A 128 -1.18 5.20 20.06
C THR A 128 -1.39 6.62 20.61
N LYS A 129 -1.39 6.74 21.95
CA LYS A 129 -1.53 8.05 22.62
C LYS A 129 -0.47 9.06 22.15
N GLY A 130 0.73 8.60 21.79
CA GLY A 130 1.80 9.46 21.29
C GLY A 130 1.45 10.12 19.97
N GLU A 131 0.95 9.35 18.99
CA GLU A 131 0.52 9.89 17.69
C GLU A 131 -0.68 10.83 17.84
N PHE A 132 -1.62 10.54 18.76
CA PHE A 132 -2.73 11.43 19.06
C PHE A 132 -2.28 12.75 19.71
N ASP A 133 -1.28 12.73 20.59
CA ASP A 133 -0.73 13.95 21.20
C ASP A 133 0.00 14.82 20.17
N ILE A 134 0.74 14.20 19.24
CA ILE A 134 1.37 14.90 18.11
C ILE A 134 0.31 15.50 17.20
N ALA A 135 -0.73 14.74 16.86
CA ALA A 135 -1.86 15.23 16.07
C ALA A 135 -2.58 16.38 16.78
N ARG A 136 -2.67 16.38 18.11
CA ARG A 136 -3.30 17.48 18.86
C ARG A 136 -2.44 18.74 18.87
N ARG A 137 -1.12 18.61 19.06
CA ARG A 137 -0.20 19.76 19.12
C ARG A 137 0.14 20.34 17.74
N SER A 138 0.22 19.49 16.72
CA SER A 138 0.70 19.84 15.37
C SER A 138 -0.33 19.58 14.27
N GLY A 139 -1.57 19.22 14.60
CA GLY A 139 -2.59 18.80 13.63
C GLY A 139 -2.87 19.81 12.54
N TRP A 140 -2.92 21.11 12.88
CA TRP A 140 -3.13 22.16 11.88
C TRP A 140 -2.05 22.18 10.80
N LYS A 141 -0.78 21.95 11.18
CA LYS A 141 0.33 21.86 10.23
C LYS A 141 0.21 20.61 9.36
N ILE A 142 -0.17 19.47 9.96
CA ILE A 142 -0.37 18.20 9.25
C ILE A 142 -1.48 18.34 8.19
N VAL A 143 -2.60 18.99 8.53
CA VAL A 143 -3.71 19.22 7.59
C VAL A 143 -3.26 20.07 6.39
N ILE A 144 -2.50 21.16 6.63
CA ILE A 144 -1.98 21.99 5.54
C ILE A 144 -1.04 21.18 4.63
N VAL A 145 -0.14 20.39 5.21
CA VAL A 145 0.76 19.53 4.43
C VAL A 145 -0.03 18.50 3.63
N ALA A 146 -1.04 17.85 4.22
CA ALA A 146 -1.88 16.89 3.52
C ALA A 146 -2.63 17.51 2.34
N ILE A 147 -3.20 18.71 2.51
CA ILE A 147 -3.84 19.46 1.41
C ILE A 147 -2.80 19.77 0.33
N CYS A 148 -1.63 20.28 0.70
CA CYS A 148 -0.57 20.61 -0.26
C CYS A 148 -0.10 19.38 -1.04
N VAL A 149 0.06 18.22 -0.40
CA VAL A 149 0.43 16.95 -1.05
C VAL A 149 -0.67 16.48 -2.00
N MET A 150 -1.94 16.46 -1.56
CA MET A 150 -3.07 16.06 -2.41
C MET A 150 -3.21 16.96 -3.65
N PHE A 151 -3.11 18.28 -3.47
CA PHE A 151 -3.11 19.22 -4.60
C PHE A 151 -1.89 19.04 -5.50
N GLY A 152 -0.71 18.83 -4.93
CA GLY A 152 0.54 18.63 -5.67
C GLY A 152 0.49 17.39 -6.56
N THR A 153 0.04 16.24 -6.03
CA THR A 153 -0.10 15.01 -6.80
C THR A 153 -1.17 15.14 -7.88
N TYR A 154 -2.30 15.77 -7.59
CA TYR A 154 -3.36 15.99 -8.56
C TYR A 154 -2.92 16.91 -9.71
N ILE A 155 -2.38 18.10 -9.38
CA ILE A 155 -1.91 19.07 -10.37
C ILE A 155 -0.75 18.47 -11.19
N GLY A 156 0.20 17.77 -10.55
CA GLY A 156 1.28 17.08 -11.25
C GLY A 156 0.77 16.08 -12.28
N SER A 157 -0.23 15.27 -11.92
CA SER A 157 -0.85 14.32 -12.84
C SER A 157 -1.57 15.02 -14.00
N VAL A 158 -2.28 16.13 -13.73
CA VAL A 158 -2.99 16.91 -14.76
C VAL A 158 -2.00 17.56 -15.73
N ILE A 159 -0.89 18.12 -15.25
CA ILE A 159 0.13 18.74 -16.10
C ILE A 159 0.76 17.70 -17.03
N ILE A 160 1.13 16.52 -16.51
CA ILE A 160 1.71 15.45 -17.33
C ILE A 160 0.70 14.98 -18.38
N ALA A 161 -0.57 14.83 -18.00
CA ALA A 161 -1.65 14.47 -18.93
C ALA A 161 -1.84 15.53 -20.03
N ASP A 162 -1.85 16.82 -19.68
CA ASP A 162 -2.00 17.95 -20.61
C ASP A 162 -0.82 18.03 -21.59
N ILE A 163 0.41 17.87 -21.09
CA ILE A 163 1.61 17.81 -21.93
C ILE A 163 1.54 16.60 -22.88
N SER A 164 1.18 15.42 -22.37
CA SER A 164 1.06 14.20 -23.18
C SER A 164 0.01 14.32 -24.28
N LEU A 165 -1.13 14.96 -23.99
CA LEU A 165 -2.20 15.22 -24.97
C LEU A 165 -1.71 16.16 -26.08
N ARG A 166 -1.12 17.30 -25.70
CA ARG A 166 -0.54 18.26 -26.66
C ARG A 166 0.54 17.66 -27.55
N LEU A 167 1.38 16.77 -27.01
CA LEU A 167 2.43 16.07 -27.77
C LEU A 167 1.86 15.00 -28.71
N THR A 168 0.76 14.34 -28.32
CA THR A 168 0.10 13.29 -29.14
C THR A 168 -0.84 13.90 -30.19
N GLY A 169 -1.04 15.22 -30.18
CA GLY A 169 -1.76 15.95 -31.23
C GLY A 169 -3.28 15.85 -31.16
N MET A 170 -3.85 15.54 -29.98
CA MET A 170 -5.27 15.68 -29.69
C MET A 170 -5.53 16.92 -28.84
#